data_AF-L8IKB3-F1
#
_entry.id   AF-L8IKB3-F1
#
_cell.length_a   1.000
_cell.length_b   1.000
_cell.length_c   1.000
_cell.angle_alpha   90.00
_cell.angle_beta   90.00
_cell.angle_gamma   90.00
#
_symmetry.space_group_name_H-M   'P 1'
#
loop_
_entity.id
_entity.type
_entity.pdbx_description
1 polymer ?
#
loop_
_entity_poly.entity_id
_entity_poly.type
_entity_poly.pdbx_seq_one_letter_code
_entity_poly.pdbx_strand_id
1 'polypeptide(L)'
;NFSGLFPRLRTPVSTVRTSASLSSHPGAGPVWNLGRLNHVAVAVPDLEKARAFYKNVLGAEVGEPVPLPEHGVSVVFVNLGNTKMELLHPLGSDSPIAGFLKKNKAGGMHHVCIEVDNINVAVMDLKEKKIRILSEEAKIGAHGKPVIFLHPSDCGGVLVELEQA
;
A
#
# COMPACT_ATOMS: atom_id res chain seq x y z
N ASN A 1 -18.21 13.59 70.98
CA ASN A 1 -17.02 13.05 71.70
C ASN A 1 -16.47 11.90 70.88
N PHE A 2 -15.35 11.98 70.18
CA PHE A 2 -14.07 12.60 70.53
C PHE A 2 -13.42 13.28 69.31
N SER A 3 -12.86 14.45 69.61
CA SER A 3 -11.90 15.23 68.83
C SER A 3 -10.55 14.52 68.70
N GLY A 4 -9.94 14.58 67.51
CA GLY A 4 -8.55 14.18 67.28
C GLY A 4 -7.91 14.99 66.15
N LEU A 5 -7.41 16.18 66.48
CA LEU A 5 -6.55 17.00 65.63
C LEU A 5 -5.14 16.37 65.56
N PHE A 6 -4.65 16.10 64.36
CA PHE A 6 -3.22 15.93 64.09
C PHE A 6 -2.79 16.88 62.96
N PRO A 7 -1.80 17.76 63.17
CA PRO A 7 -1.31 18.65 62.13
C PRO A 7 -0.27 17.92 61.26
N ARG A 8 -0.59 17.68 59.98
CA ARG A 8 0.44 17.25 59.01
C ARG A 8 1.22 18.47 58.51
N LEU A 9 2.50 18.51 58.89
CA LEU A 9 3.51 19.41 58.36
C LEU A 9 3.61 19.26 56.84
N ARG A 10 3.48 20.38 56.11
CA ARG A 10 3.75 20.47 54.67
C ARG A 10 5.26 20.61 54.46
N THR A 11 5.87 19.65 53.76
CA THR A 11 7.19 19.82 53.16
C THR A 11 7.05 20.43 51.77
N PRO A 12 7.92 21.36 51.35
CA PRO A 12 7.90 21.88 50.00
C PRO A 12 8.53 20.86 49.05
N VAL A 13 7.75 20.37 48.08
CA VAL A 13 8.27 19.62 46.95
C VAL A 13 8.98 20.62 46.03
N SER A 14 10.30 20.64 46.07
CA SER A 14 11.11 21.23 44.99
C SER A 14 11.28 20.17 43.92
N THR A 15 10.72 20.40 42.73
CA THR A 15 11.06 19.61 41.55
C THR A 15 11.06 20.51 40.32
N VAL A 16 12.27 20.99 40.02
CA VAL A 16 12.86 21.15 38.69
C VAL A 16 11.87 21.40 37.55
N ARG A 17 11.80 22.66 37.08
CA ARG A 17 11.33 22.95 35.72
C ARG A 17 12.35 22.36 34.74
N THR A 18 12.08 21.17 34.24
CA THR A 18 12.67 20.69 32.99
C THR A 18 12.14 21.58 31.87
N SER A 19 12.96 22.53 31.44
CA SER A 19 12.83 23.14 30.13
C SER A 19 13.13 22.06 29.10
N ALA A 20 12.12 21.27 28.72
CA ALA A 20 12.17 20.54 27.47
C ALA A 20 12.22 21.60 26.37
N SER A 21 13.40 21.81 25.80
CA SER A 21 13.51 22.49 24.52
C SER A 21 12.71 21.64 23.54
N LEU A 22 11.51 22.09 23.20
CA LEU A 22 10.79 21.61 22.05
C LEU A 22 11.70 21.87 20.85
N SER A 23 12.38 20.82 20.38
CA SER A 23 13.00 20.84 19.07
C SER A 23 11.85 20.93 18.07
N SER A 24 11.47 22.16 17.73
CA SER A 24 10.60 22.47 16.63
C SER A 24 11.35 22.13 15.34
N HIS A 25 11.24 20.88 14.88
CA HIS A 25 11.29 20.67 13.45
C HIS A 25 10.01 21.30 12.89
N PRO A 26 10.08 22.34 12.06
CA PRO A 26 8.92 22.78 11.30
C PRO A 26 8.67 21.67 10.27
N GLY A 27 7.95 20.63 10.69
CA GLY A 27 7.54 19.54 9.83
C GLY A 27 6.52 20.10 8.85
N ALA A 28 7.00 20.56 7.70
CA ALA A 28 6.16 20.81 6.55
C ALA A 28 5.28 19.57 6.34
N GLY A 29 4.02 19.79 5.95
CA GLY A 29 3.11 18.70 5.62
C GLY A 29 3.67 17.80 4.51
N PRO A 30 2.93 16.74 4.12
CA PRO A 30 3.33 15.87 3.03
C PRO A 30 3.75 16.69 1.80
N VAL A 31 4.95 16.43 1.26
CA VAL A 31 5.47 17.12 0.07
C VAL A 31 4.89 16.56 -1.24
N TRP A 32 4.00 15.58 -1.12
CA TRP A 32 3.21 14.93 -2.17
C TRP A 32 1.87 14.50 -1.56
N ASN A 33 0.85 14.33 -2.39
CA ASN A 33 -0.50 13.95 -1.96
C ASN A 33 -0.79 12.48 -2.28
N LEU A 34 -1.37 11.77 -1.30
CA LEU A 34 -1.93 10.44 -1.51
C LEU A 34 -3.32 10.57 -2.13
N GLY A 35 -3.49 9.94 -3.29
CA GLY A 35 -4.70 9.97 -4.09
C GLY A 35 -5.68 8.83 -3.79
N ARG A 36 -6.50 8.51 -4.79
CA ARG A 36 -7.49 7.42 -4.70
C ARG A 36 -6.81 6.05 -4.85
N LEU A 37 -7.54 5.02 -4.41
CA LEU A 37 -7.21 3.63 -4.76
C LEU A 37 -7.45 3.42 -6.25
N ASN A 38 -6.39 3.12 -7.00
CA ASN A 38 -6.46 2.81 -8.42
C ASN A 38 -7.07 1.42 -8.64
N HIS A 39 -6.49 0.41 -7.99
CA HIS A 39 -6.97 -0.96 -8.06
C HIS A 39 -6.54 -1.84 -6.87
N VAL A 40 -7.19 -3.00 -6.76
CA VAL A 40 -6.73 -4.14 -5.95
C VAL A 40 -6.37 -5.29 -6.89
N ALA A 41 -5.12 -5.76 -6.80
CA ALA A 41 -4.65 -6.86 -7.62
C ALA A 41 -4.87 -8.21 -6.92
N VAL A 42 -5.39 -9.18 -7.67
CA VAL A 42 -5.67 -10.54 -7.20
C VAL A 42 -4.97 -11.52 -8.13
N ALA A 43 -4.00 -12.26 -7.62
CA ALA A 43 -3.37 -13.34 -8.38
C ALA A 43 -4.31 -14.55 -8.41
N VAL A 44 -4.61 -15.05 -9.60
CA VAL A 44 -5.56 -16.15 -9.81
C VAL A 44 -4.90 -17.33 -10.52
N PRO A 45 -5.21 -18.59 -10.12
CA PRO A 45 -4.62 -19.77 -10.75
C PRO A 45 -5.22 -20.10 -12.12
N ASP A 46 -6.38 -19.51 -12.45
CA ASP A 46 -7.07 -19.67 -13.72
C ASP A 46 -7.78 -18.35 -14.05
N LEU A 47 -7.28 -17.65 -15.07
CA LEU A 47 -7.75 -16.31 -15.43
C LEU A 47 -9.16 -16.33 -16.00
N GLU A 48 -9.48 -17.30 -16.86
CA GLU A 48 -10.80 -17.41 -17.49
C GLU A 48 -11.87 -17.78 -16.47
N LYS A 49 -11.57 -18.74 -15.57
CA LYS A 49 -12.50 -19.10 -14.51
C LYS A 49 -12.77 -17.93 -13.57
N ALA A 50 -11.74 -17.19 -13.19
CA ALA A 50 -11.89 -16.01 -12.34
C ALA A 50 -12.70 -14.91 -13.05
N ARG A 51 -12.37 -14.59 -14.30
CA ARG A 51 -13.11 -13.65 -15.14
C ARG A 51 -14.59 -14.03 -15.26
N ALA A 52 -14.88 -15.28 -15.59
CA ALA A 52 -16.25 -15.78 -15.72
C ALA A 52 -17.03 -15.68 -14.41
N PHE A 53 -16.38 -15.88 -13.26
CA PHE A 53 -17.01 -15.69 -11.96
C PHE A 53 -17.46 -14.24 -11.74
N TYR A 54 -16.55 -13.27 -11.86
CA TYR A 54 -16.91 -11.86 -11.66
C TYR A 54 -17.96 -11.37 -12.68
N LYS A 55 -17.85 -11.81 -13.94
CA LYS A 55 -18.78 -11.42 -15.01
C LYS A 55 -20.15 -12.08 -14.89
N ASN A 56 -20.19 -13.41 -14.82
CA ASN A 56 -21.42 -14.18 -15.00
C ASN A 56 -22.12 -14.53 -13.67
N VAL A 57 -21.37 -14.61 -12.57
CA VAL A 57 -21.92 -14.95 -11.24
C VAL A 57 -22.21 -13.69 -10.44
N LEU A 58 -21.27 -12.75 -10.41
CA LEU A 58 -21.42 -11.51 -9.65
C LEU A 58 -22.00 -10.35 -10.47
N GLY A 59 -22.06 -10.47 -11.80
CA GLY A 59 -22.67 -9.46 -12.67
C GLY A 59 -21.85 -8.17 -12.84
N ALA A 60 -20.54 -8.22 -12.60
CA ALA A 60 -19.67 -7.06 -12.77
C ALA A 60 -19.38 -6.77 -14.26
N GLU A 61 -18.99 -5.54 -14.55
CA GLU A 61 -18.41 -5.18 -15.85
C GLU A 61 -16.96 -5.71 -15.89
N VAL A 62 -16.68 -6.65 -16.80
CA VAL A 62 -15.37 -7.32 -16.90
C VAL A 62 -14.87 -7.29 -18.34
N GLY A 63 -13.64 -6.83 -18.51
CA GLY A 63 -12.96 -6.77 -19.80
C GLY A 63 -12.49 -8.13 -20.34
N GLU A 64 -11.85 -8.08 -21.51
CA GLU A 64 -11.12 -9.22 -22.06
C GLU A 64 -9.72 -9.33 -21.43
N PRO A 65 -9.11 -10.54 -21.42
CA PRO A 65 -7.73 -10.71 -21.01
C PRO A 65 -6.77 -9.91 -21.89
N VAL A 66 -5.86 -9.17 -21.25
CA VAL A 66 -4.79 -8.41 -21.91
C VAL A 66 -3.44 -9.03 -21.54
N PRO A 67 -2.66 -9.54 -22.52
CA PRO A 67 -1.31 -10.00 -22.25
C PRO A 67 -0.37 -8.81 -22.06
N LEU A 68 0.43 -8.83 -21.00
CA LEU A 68 1.46 -7.84 -20.69
C LEU A 68 2.82 -8.55 -20.54
N PRO A 69 3.49 -8.92 -21.64
CA PRO A 69 4.73 -9.68 -21.61
C PRO A 69 5.85 -8.99 -20.82
N GLU A 70 5.95 -7.67 -20.90
CA GLU A 70 6.96 -6.87 -20.18
C GLU A 70 6.81 -6.93 -18.66
N HIS A 71 5.60 -7.23 -18.17
CA HIS A 71 5.29 -7.41 -16.76
C HIS A 71 5.17 -8.88 -16.35
N GLY A 72 5.29 -9.82 -17.31
CA GLY A 72 5.17 -11.25 -17.07
C GLY A 72 3.79 -11.67 -16.56
N VAL A 73 2.72 -10.96 -16.94
CA VAL A 73 1.35 -11.29 -16.53
C VAL A 73 0.35 -11.13 -17.68
N SER A 74 -0.74 -11.87 -17.62
CA SER A 74 -1.99 -11.54 -18.29
C SER A 74 -2.95 -10.96 -17.25
N VAL A 75 -3.63 -9.86 -17.60
CA VAL A 75 -4.55 -9.14 -16.70
C VAL A 75 -5.97 -9.14 -17.25
N VAL A 76 -6.95 -9.27 -16.36
CA VAL A 76 -8.35 -8.95 -16.63
C VAL A 76 -8.79 -7.84 -15.68
N PHE A 77 -9.38 -6.80 -16.23
CA PHE A 77 -9.92 -5.68 -15.47
C PHE A 77 -11.39 -5.92 -15.13
N VAL A 78 -11.71 -5.85 -13.84
CA VAL A 78 -13.08 -5.85 -13.31
C VAL A 78 -13.39 -4.41 -12.86
N ASN A 79 -14.32 -3.75 -13.53
CA ASN A 79 -14.72 -2.39 -13.21
C ASN A 79 -15.85 -2.41 -12.17
N LEU A 80 -15.64 -1.70 -11.06
CA LEU A 80 -16.61 -1.58 -9.96
C LEU A 80 -17.16 -0.15 -9.82
N GLY A 81 -16.87 0.73 -10.78
CA GLY A 81 -17.29 2.13 -10.80
C GLY A 81 -16.37 3.03 -9.98
N ASN A 82 -16.21 2.76 -8.67
CA ASN A 82 -15.36 3.58 -7.80
C ASN A 82 -13.86 3.23 -7.88
N THR A 83 -13.53 2.00 -8.25
CA THR A 83 -12.17 1.48 -8.43
C THR A 83 -12.21 0.23 -9.32
N LYS A 84 -11.06 -0.42 -9.52
CA LYS A 84 -10.95 -1.67 -10.28
C LYS A 84 -10.40 -2.82 -9.44
N MET A 85 -10.69 -4.04 -9.87
CA MET A 85 -9.86 -5.19 -9.52
C MET A 85 -9.08 -5.64 -10.74
N GLU A 86 -7.83 -6.02 -10.52
CA GLU A 86 -6.98 -6.61 -11.55
C GLU A 86 -6.77 -8.08 -11.24
N LEU A 87 -7.33 -8.95 -12.08
CA LEU A 87 -7.10 -10.39 -11.98
C LEU A 87 -5.84 -10.71 -12.76
N LEU A 88 -4.81 -11.18 -12.07
CA LEU A 88 -3.50 -11.43 -12.65
C LEU A 88 -3.21 -12.93 -12.74
N HIS A 89 -2.72 -13.36 -13.90
CA HIS A 89 -2.22 -14.71 -14.09
C HIS A 89 -0.81 -14.67 -14.71
N PRO A 90 0.11 -15.58 -14.30
CA PRO A 90 1.46 -15.61 -14.86
C PRO A 90 1.48 -15.70 -16.38
N LEU A 91 2.34 -14.91 -17.00
CA LEU A 91 2.68 -15.01 -18.42
C LEU A 91 4.20 -15.16 -18.55
N GLY A 92 4.65 -16.26 -19.15
CA GLY A 92 6.07 -16.62 -19.21
C GLY A 92 6.59 -17.33 -17.95
N SER A 93 7.81 -17.87 -18.02
CA SER A 93 8.43 -18.65 -16.94
C SER A 93 8.85 -17.79 -15.73
N ASP A 94 9.14 -16.52 -15.98
CA ASP A 94 9.79 -15.61 -15.02
C ASP A 94 8.81 -14.60 -14.41
N SER A 95 7.51 -14.92 -14.44
CA SER A 95 6.46 -14.05 -13.93
C SER A 95 6.69 -13.69 -12.45
N PRO A 96 6.57 -12.40 -12.07
CA PRO A 96 6.79 -11.95 -10.70
C PRO A 96 5.80 -12.56 -9.70
N ILE A 97 4.61 -12.96 -10.17
CA ILE A 97 3.55 -13.53 -9.32
C ILE A 97 3.56 -15.07 -9.28
N ALA A 98 4.43 -15.74 -10.05
CA ALA A 98 4.50 -17.21 -10.07
C ALA A 98 4.85 -17.78 -8.68
N GLY A 99 5.78 -17.14 -7.95
CA GLY A 99 6.13 -17.52 -6.59
C GLY A 99 4.96 -17.37 -5.61
N PHE A 100 4.13 -16.34 -5.78
CA PHE A 100 2.93 -16.13 -4.98
C PHE A 100 1.93 -17.27 -5.18
N LEU A 101 1.62 -17.63 -6.42
CA LEU A 101 0.66 -18.72 -6.72
C LEU A 101 1.19 -20.11 -6.33
N LYS A 102 2.51 -20.33 -6.32
CA LYS A 102 3.09 -21.57 -5.76
C LYS A 102 2.78 -21.73 -4.27
N LYS A 103 2.82 -20.63 -3.51
CA LYS A 103 2.48 -20.61 -2.07
C LYS A 103 0.97 -20.61 -1.85
N ASN A 104 0.23 -19.84 -2.65
CA ASN A 104 -1.20 -19.64 -2.56
C ASN A 104 -1.91 -20.30 -3.75
N LYS A 105 -2.03 -21.63 -3.71
CA LYS A 105 -2.52 -22.44 -4.85
C LYS A 105 -3.94 -22.07 -5.32
N ALA A 106 -4.77 -21.53 -4.42
CA ALA A 106 -6.12 -21.08 -4.74
C ALA A 106 -6.18 -19.63 -5.27
N GLY A 107 -5.05 -18.93 -5.33
CA GLY A 107 -4.99 -17.49 -5.56
C GLY A 107 -5.10 -16.67 -4.28
N GLY A 108 -5.18 -15.35 -4.43
CA GLY A 108 -5.35 -14.41 -3.32
C GLY A 108 -5.05 -12.96 -3.70
N MET A 109 -5.40 -12.03 -2.81
CA MET A 109 -5.02 -10.62 -2.95
C MET A 109 -3.50 -10.50 -2.93
N HIS A 110 -2.94 -9.82 -3.93
CA HIS A 110 -1.50 -9.70 -4.12
C HIS A 110 -0.98 -8.35 -3.66
N HIS A 111 -1.59 -7.26 -4.13
CA HIS A 111 -1.19 -5.89 -3.80
C HIS A 111 -2.36 -4.93 -3.95
N VAL A 112 -2.18 -3.72 -3.44
CA VAL A 112 -3.06 -2.57 -3.68
C VAL A 112 -2.26 -1.48 -4.38
N CYS A 113 -2.90 -0.74 -5.28
CA CYS A 113 -2.28 0.38 -5.98
C CYS A 113 -2.97 1.69 -5.62
N ILE A 114 -2.20 2.66 -5.14
CA ILE A 114 -2.69 3.97 -4.70
C ILE A 114 -2.01 5.04 -5.54
N GLU A 115 -2.80 6.00 -6.02
CA GLU A 115 -2.27 7.09 -6.84
C GLU A 115 -1.49 8.10 -5.99
N VAL A 116 -0.47 8.70 -6.57
CA VAL A 116 0.25 9.85 -6.02
C VAL A 116 0.37 10.96 -7.07
N ASP A 117 0.31 12.22 -6.63
CA ASP A 117 0.34 13.38 -7.53
C ASP A 117 1.70 13.59 -8.19
N ASN A 118 2.80 13.22 -7.53
CA ASN A 118 4.15 13.23 -8.10
C ASN A 118 5.00 12.06 -7.57
N ILE A 119 5.16 11.03 -8.40
CA ILE A 119 5.88 9.81 -8.03
C ILE A 119 7.36 10.04 -7.69
N ASN A 120 8.02 10.99 -8.38
CA ASN A 120 9.45 11.26 -8.15
C ASN A 120 9.66 11.92 -6.78
N VAL A 121 8.79 12.87 -6.42
CA VAL A 121 8.80 13.52 -5.10
C VAL A 121 8.48 12.50 -4.01
N ALA A 122 7.50 11.62 -4.24
CA ALA A 122 7.16 10.54 -3.32
C ALA A 122 8.35 9.59 -3.07
N VAL A 123 9.05 9.15 -4.12
CA VAL A 123 10.24 8.28 -3.98
C VAL A 123 11.34 8.97 -3.16
N MET A 124 11.63 10.25 -3.43
CA MET A 124 12.66 11.00 -2.70
C MET A 124 12.34 11.10 -1.20
N ASP A 125 11.11 11.53 -0.87
CA ASP A 125 10.65 11.67 0.51
C ASP A 125 10.60 10.33 1.25
N LEU A 126 10.16 9.25 0.60
CA LEU A 126 10.17 7.90 1.18
C LEU A 126 11.59 7.38 1.46
N LYS A 127 12.55 7.67 0.59
CA LYS A 127 13.97 7.33 0.80
C LYS A 127 14.55 8.11 1.99
N GLU A 128 14.26 9.40 2.10
CA GLU A 128 14.68 10.23 3.25
C GLU A 128 14.11 9.68 4.57
N LYS A 129 12.85 9.24 4.54
CA LYS A 129 12.16 8.58 5.67
C LYS A 129 12.61 7.13 5.91
N LYS A 130 13.54 6.60 5.12
CA LYS A 130 14.08 5.23 5.21
C LYS A 130 13.01 4.14 5.10
N ILE A 131 11.96 4.37 4.31
CA ILE A 131 10.96 3.36 3.98
C ILE A 131 11.54 2.42 2.91
N ARG A 132 11.31 1.11 3.05
CA ARG A 132 11.81 0.13 2.09
C ARG A 132 11.01 0.16 0.80
N ILE A 133 11.66 0.57 -0.27
CA ILE A 133 11.14 0.51 -1.65
C ILE A 133 11.78 -0.71 -2.34
N LEU A 134 11.00 -1.51 -3.05
CA LEU A 134 11.46 -2.73 -3.71
C LEU A 134 12.26 -2.46 -5.00
N SER A 135 12.11 -1.29 -5.59
CA SER A 135 12.91 -0.81 -6.73
C SER A 135 13.62 0.49 -6.37
N GLU A 136 14.86 0.64 -6.82
CA GLU A 136 15.62 1.88 -6.59
C GLU A 136 15.02 3.09 -7.32
N GLU A 137 14.41 2.85 -8.48
CA GLU A 137 13.78 3.85 -9.32
C GLU A 137 12.35 3.44 -9.69
N ALA A 138 11.53 4.42 -10.07
CA ALA A 138 10.21 4.18 -10.63
C ALA A 138 10.34 3.50 -12.00
N LYS A 139 9.52 2.47 -12.23
CA LYS A 139 9.47 1.75 -13.50
C LYS A 139 8.12 1.99 -14.16
N ILE A 140 8.02 1.83 -15.47
CA ILE A 140 6.72 1.88 -16.13
C ILE A 140 5.91 0.65 -15.71
N GLY A 141 4.71 0.89 -15.17
CA GLY A 141 3.74 -0.12 -14.78
C GLY A 141 2.77 -0.47 -15.91
N ALA A 142 1.81 -1.35 -15.61
CA ALA A 142 0.86 -1.91 -16.57
C ALA A 142 -0.02 -0.87 -17.29
N HIS A 143 -0.21 0.30 -16.68
CA HIS A 143 -0.96 1.43 -17.25
C HIS A 143 -0.10 2.42 -18.06
N GLY A 144 1.18 2.11 -18.31
CA GLY A 144 2.09 3.01 -19.02
C GLY A 144 2.55 4.22 -18.18
N LYS A 145 2.32 4.17 -16.85
CA LYS A 145 2.72 5.23 -15.91
C LYS A 145 3.83 4.75 -14.98
N PRO A 146 4.65 5.65 -14.42
CA PRO A 146 5.68 5.24 -13.46
C PRO A 146 5.06 4.75 -12.14
N VAL A 147 5.61 3.64 -11.63
CA VAL A 147 5.22 2.98 -10.39
C VAL A 147 6.43 2.58 -9.53
N ILE A 148 6.22 2.48 -8.23
CA ILE A 148 7.13 1.84 -7.26
C ILE A 148 6.36 0.95 -6.31
N PHE A 149 7.02 -0.05 -5.75
CA PHE A 149 6.44 -0.93 -4.73
C PHE A 149 7.10 -0.71 -3.37
N LEU A 150 6.29 -0.63 -2.32
CA LEU A 150 6.72 -0.56 -0.92
C LEU A 150 6.76 -1.95 -0.30
N HIS A 151 7.78 -2.22 0.52
CA HIS A 151 7.94 -3.52 1.14
C HIS A 151 6.82 -3.76 2.19
N PRO A 152 6.13 -4.93 2.20
CA PRO A 152 4.98 -5.18 3.07
C PRO A 152 5.25 -5.00 4.57
N SER A 153 6.48 -5.28 5.00
CA SER A 153 6.91 -5.09 6.39
C SER A 153 6.85 -3.64 6.90
N ASP A 154 6.80 -2.63 6.01
CA ASP A 154 6.56 -1.22 6.37
C ASP A 154 5.10 -0.80 6.17
N CYS A 155 4.27 -1.67 5.61
CA CYS A 155 2.89 -1.39 5.18
C CYS A 155 1.85 -2.28 5.88
N GLY A 156 2.17 -2.80 7.07
CA GLY A 156 1.24 -3.65 7.84
C GLY A 156 0.95 -5.00 7.19
N GLY A 157 1.88 -5.54 6.38
CA GLY A 157 1.75 -6.83 5.72
C GLY A 157 1.17 -6.79 4.30
N VAL A 158 0.82 -5.61 3.78
CA VAL A 158 0.29 -5.43 2.43
C VAL A 158 1.38 -4.94 1.48
N LEU A 159 1.50 -5.54 0.31
CA LEU A 159 2.32 -4.98 -0.78
C LEU A 159 1.57 -3.77 -1.36
N VAL A 160 2.18 -2.59 -1.27
CA VAL A 160 1.58 -1.33 -1.76
C VAL A 160 2.35 -0.88 -2.99
N GLU A 161 1.65 -0.70 -4.09
CA GLU A 161 2.12 0.02 -5.28
C GLU A 161 1.71 1.49 -5.17
N LEU A 162 2.63 2.40 -5.47
CA LEU A 162 2.31 3.80 -5.74
C LEU A 162 2.46 4.04 -7.24
N GLU A 163 1.42 4.58 -7.86
CA GLU A 163 1.37 4.91 -9.29
C GLU A 163 1.18 6.41 -9.47
N GLN A 164 1.83 7.01 -10.47
CA GLN A 164 1.56 8.38 -10.86
C GLN A 164 0.08 8.57 -11.25
N ALA A 165 -0.61 9.54 -10.63
CA ALA A 165 -2.00 9.89 -10.92
C ALA A 165 -2.22 10.30 -12.39
#